data_AF-A0A5Y7DF53-F1
#
_entry.id   AF-A0A5Y7DF53-F1
#
_cell.length_a   1.000
_cell.length_b   1.000
_cell.length_c   1.000
_cell.angle_alpha   90.00
_cell.angle_beta   90.00
_cell.angle_gamma   90.00
#
_symmetry.space_group_name_H-M   'P 1'
#
loop_
_entity.id
_entity.type
_entity.pdbx_description
1 polymer ?
#
loop_
_entity_poly.entity_id
_entity_poly.type
_entity_poly.pdbx_seq_one_letter_code
_entity_poly.pdbx_strand_id
1 'polypeptide(L)'
;MSETYEIYTPNGLTLDVEKDTNKILFKENVKPTGNYTEEYSKAVFKSYHIMKNSPYKDYKPQYLDPNFYTGQKSTLVEFKEWQSIYLKDPIQGAIAPWTKAEKAYYKSLKTKRERYKYLAIRSGLRSVVIDIPYDAYANVDEKGRLVNEDYAYIYDEVSSHRGTLKSYSFFNEWELSALLLGNIKASPTAAVGFKARQQQALFLQAQLGDKNAFKSLGLAVLCSNSFLTGQHWNKLRAKMIYDLHDYHYESLLDEFGMLPF
;
A
#
# COMPACT_ATOMS: atom_id res chain seq x y z
N MET A 1 -52.41 -3.39 -16.96
CA MET A 1 -50.98 -3.75 -17.05
C MET A 1 -50.22 -2.45 -17.08
N SER A 2 -49.29 -2.25 -16.16
CA SER A 2 -48.41 -1.08 -16.18
C SER A 2 -47.55 -1.15 -17.45
N GLU A 3 -47.43 -0.05 -18.18
CA GLU A 3 -46.54 -0.02 -19.34
C GLU A 3 -45.09 -0.13 -18.87
N THR A 4 -44.29 -0.92 -19.60
CA THR A 4 -42.87 -1.08 -19.32
C THR A 4 -42.01 -0.58 -20.48
N TYR A 5 -40.75 -0.29 -20.18
CA TYR A 5 -39.70 -0.03 -21.17
C TYR A 5 -38.41 -0.73 -20.76
N GLU A 6 -37.51 -0.94 -21.72
CA GLU A 6 -36.25 -1.64 -21.50
C GLU A 6 -35.07 -0.67 -21.28
N ILE A 7 -34.17 -1.03 -20.37
CA ILE A 7 -32.85 -0.40 -20.23
C ILE A 7 -31.74 -1.42 -20.45
N TYR A 8 -30.67 -1.01 -21.11
CA TYR A 8 -29.49 -1.84 -21.37
C TYR A 8 -28.33 -1.41 -20.46
N THR A 9 -27.79 -2.34 -19.67
CA THR A 9 -26.69 -2.09 -18.76
C THR A 9 -25.33 -2.28 -19.42
N PRO A 10 -24.23 -1.72 -18.88
CA PRO A 10 -22.88 -1.88 -19.44
C PRO A 10 -22.38 -3.33 -19.53
N ASN A 11 -22.91 -4.25 -18.70
CA ASN A 11 -22.61 -5.68 -18.79
C ASN A 11 -23.54 -6.44 -19.74
N GLY A 12 -24.35 -5.75 -20.54
CA GLY A 12 -25.19 -6.33 -21.60
C GLY A 12 -26.51 -6.93 -21.12
N LEU A 13 -26.94 -6.65 -19.88
CA LEU A 13 -28.24 -7.11 -19.38
C LEU A 13 -29.34 -6.13 -19.79
N THR A 14 -30.50 -6.69 -20.15
CA THR A 14 -31.72 -5.92 -20.39
C THR A 14 -32.63 -6.00 -19.17
N LEU A 15 -32.99 -4.84 -18.62
CA LEU A 15 -33.88 -4.73 -17.46
C LEU A 15 -35.21 -4.09 -17.88
N ASP A 16 -36.31 -4.64 -17.37
CA ASP A 16 -37.65 -4.12 -17.62
C ASP A 16 -38.01 -3.12 -16.52
N VAL A 17 -38.49 -1.94 -16.91
CA VAL A 17 -38.79 -0.84 -15.98
C VAL A 17 -40.24 -0.41 -16.13
N GLU A 18 -40.94 -0.31 -15.00
CA GLU A 18 -42.30 0.24 -14.93
C GLU A 18 -42.29 1.76 -15.21
N LYS A 19 -43.04 2.22 -16.22
CA LYS A 19 -43.02 3.62 -16.67
C LYS A 19 -43.43 4.62 -15.58
N ASP A 20 -44.43 4.29 -14.78
CA ASP A 20 -45.03 5.24 -13.84
C ASP A 20 -44.20 5.43 -12.58
N THR A 21 -43.47 4.39 -12.17
CA THR A 21 -42.76 4.36 -10.88
C THR A 21 -41.26 4.19 -11.00
N ASN A 22 -40.73 4.00 -12.22
CA ASN A 22 -39.33 3.68 -12.48
C ASN A 22 -38.83 2.48 -11.65
N LYS A 23 -39.68 1.48 -11.41
CA LYS A 23 -39.30 0.26 -10.69
C LYS A 23 -38.66 -0.71 -11.65
N ILE A 24 -37.44 -1.15 -11.32
CA ILE A 24 -36.74 -2.19 -12.07
C ILE A 24 -37.30 -3.54 -11.63
N LEU A 25 -37.94 -4.24 -12.57
CA LEU A 25 -38.54 -5.54 -12.34
C LEU A 25 -37.48 -6.63 -12.48
N PHE A 26 -37.47 -7.57 -11.54
CA PHE A 26 -36.58 -8.72 -11.65
C PHE A 26 -37.20 -9.77 -12.58
N LYS A 27 -36.42 -10.24 -13.56
CA LYS A 27 -36.75 -11.47 -14.30
C LYS A 27 -36.54 -12.67 -13.37
N GLU A 28 -37.26 -13.77 -13.65
CA GLU A 28 -37.33 -14.96 -12.79
C GLU A 28 -36.01 -15.28 -12.07
N ASN A 29 -36.01 -15.10 -10.76
CA ASN A 29 -34.87 -15.42 -9.92
C ASN A 29 -34.92 -16.91 -9.55
N VAL A 30 -33.76 -17.57 -9.52
CA VAL A 30 -33.60 -18.96 -9.04
C VAL A 30 -34.05 -19.12 -7.58
N LYS A 31 -34.17 -18.01 -6.83
CA LYS A 31 -34.76 -17.93 -5.50
C LYS A 31 -35.86 -16.87 -5.49
N PRO A 32 -36.99 -17.08 -4.81
CA PRO A 32 -38.08 -16.09 -4.76
C PRO A 32 -37.67 -14.88 -3.92
N THR A 33 -36.90 -13.98 -4.51
CA THR A 33 -36.82 -12.57 -4.11
C THR A 33 -38.00 -11.87 -4.77
N GLY A 34 -38.66 -10.95 -4.02
CA GLY A 34 -39.87 -10.25 -4.50
C GLY A 34 -39.67 -9.55 -5.86
N ASN A 35 -40.74 -9.07 -6.47
CA ASN A 35 -40.74 -8.63 -7.87
C ASN A 35 -39.84 -7.42 -8.19
N TYR A 36 -39.42 -6.65 -7.17
CA TYR A 36 -38.51 -5.51 -7.30
C TYR A 36 -37.84 -5.17 -5.95
N THR A 37 -36.78 -4.36 -5.99
CA THR A 37 -36.19 -3.68 -4.82
C THR A 37 -36.11 -2.17 -5.09
N GLU A 38 -36.65 -1.37 -4.18
CA GLU A 38 -36.72 0.09 -4.34
C GLU A 38 -35.32 0.72 -4.31
N GLU A 39 -34.45 0.26 -3.41
CA GLU A 39 -33.08 0.76 -3.25
C GLU A 39 -32.24 0.54 -4.50
N TYR A 40 -32.41 -0.61 -5.17
CA TYR A 40 -31.69 -0.90 -6.42
C TYR A 40 -32.15 0.00 -7.55
N SER A 41 -33.47 0.20 -7.67
CA SER A 41 -34.04 1.12 -8.65
C SER A 41 -33.50 2.54 -8.41
N LYS A 42 -33.55 3.04 -7.17
CA LYS A 42 -32.97 4.33 -6.77
C LYS A 42 -31.48 4.45 -7.09
N ALA A 43 -30.69 3.42 -6.80
CA ALA A 43 -29.25 3.42 -7.05
C ALA A 43 -28.92 3.52 -8.54
N VAL A 44 -29.64 2.79 -9.41
CA VAL A 44 -29.44 2.82 -10.86
C VAL A 44 -29.77 4.20 -11.44
N PHE A 45 -30.94 4.75 -11.10
CA PHE A 45 -31.33 6.07 -11.60
C PHE A 45 -30.46 7.20 -11.05
N LYS A 46 -30.05 7.12 -9.77
CA LYS A 46 -29.10 8.07 -9.18
C LYS A 46 -27.74 8.00 -9.88
N SER A 47 -27.24 6.80 -10.18
CA SER A 47 -25.99 6.62 -10.92
C SER A 47 -26.09 7.18 -12.34
N TYR A 48 -27.20 6.93 -13.04
CA TYR A 48 -27.46 7.52 -14.36
C TYR A 48 -27.50 9.05 -14.30
N HIS A 49 -28.18 9.63 -13.32
CA HIS A 49 -28.23 11.08 -13.12
C HIS A 49 -26.84 11.67 -12.85
N ILE A 50 -26.03 11.03 -12.00
CA ILE A 50 -24.64 11.44 -11.74
C ILE A 50 -23.82 11.36 -13.03
N MET A 51 -23.94 10.27 -13.80
CA MET A 51 -23.22 10.10 -15.05
C MET A 51 -23.59 11.18 -16.08
N LYS A 52 -24.87 11.50 -16.24
CA LYS A 52 -25.36 12.52 -17.18
C LYS A 52 -25.01 13.96 -16.78
N ASN A 53 -24.83 14.21 -15.49
CA ASN A 53 -24.48 15.52 -14.95
C ASN A 53 -23.02 15.63 -14.49
N SER A 54 -22.20 14.61 -14.78
CA SER A 54 -20.79 14.63 -14.46
C SER A 54 -20.10 15.74 -15.25
N PRO A 55 -19.17 16.51 -14.64
CA PRO A 55 -18.33 17.44 -15.39
C PRO A 55 -17.46 16.72 -16.44
N TYR A 56 -17.33 15.39 -16.34
CA TYR A 56 -16.59 14.53 -17.26
C TYR A 56 -17.48 13.72 -18.20
N LYS A 57 -18.79 14.03 -18.33
CA LYS A 57 -19.72 13.25 -19.18
C LYS A 57 -19.26 13.16 -20.65
N ASP A 58 -18.59 14.20 -21.14
CA ASP A 58 -18.07 14.32 -22.50
C ASP A 58 -16.55 14.08 -22.57
N TYR A 59 -15.95 13.59 -21.48
CA TYR A 59 -14.52 13.30 -21.43
C TYR A 59 -14.18 12.21 -22.43
N LYS A 60 -13.32 12.56 -23.40
CA LYS A 60 -12.70 11.59 -24.29
C LYS A 60 -11.32 11.25 -23.72
N PRO A 61 -11.06 9.98 -23.38
CA PRO A 61 -9.73 9.58 -22.95
C PRO A 61 -8.72 9.90 -24.05
N GLN A 62 -7.64 10.57 -23.69
CA GLN A 62 -6.49 10.72 -24.57
C GLN A 62 -5.72 9.40 -24.55
N TYR A 63 -5.70 8.74 -25.70
CA TYR A 63 -4.88 7.54 -25.89
C TYR A 63 -3.50 7.94 -26.40
N LEU A 64 -2.49 7.16 -26.02
CA LEU A 64 -1.15 7.29 -26.60
C LEU A 64 -1.23 6.97 -28.10
N ASP A 65 -0.92 7.96 -28.92
CA ASP A 65 -0.70 7.80 -30.34
C ASP A 65 0.82 7.81 -30.57
N PRO A 66 1.41 6.68 -31.02
CA PRO A 66 2.85 6.58 -31.21
C PRO A 66 3.36 7.35 -32.45
N ASN A 67 2.49 7.95 -33.26
CA ASN A 67 2.88 8.62 -34.50
C ASN A 67 3.04 10.14 -34.34
N PHE A 68 3.82 10.73 -35.25
CA PHE A 68 3.95 12.18 -35.37
C PHE A 68 3.17 12.68 -36.58
N TYR A 69 2.38 13.73 -36.36
CA TYR A 69 1.64 14.43 -37.41
C TYR A 69 2.05 15.91 -37.41
N THR A 70 2.48 16.39 -38.58
CA THR A 70 2.94 17.77 -38.74
C THR A 70 1.86 18.76 -38.35
N GLY A 71 2.17 19.69 -37.44
CA GLY A 71 1.26 20.75 -37.00
C GLY A 71 0.26 20.35 -35.91
N GLN A 72 0.32 19.13 -35.37
CA GLN A 72 -0.54 18.68 -34.27
C GLN A 72 0.26 18.42 -32.99
N LYS A 73 -0.39 18.59 -31.83
CA LYS A 73 0.19 18.15 -30.55
C LYS A 73 0.25 16.63 -30.53
N SER A 74 1.39 16.07 -30.12
CA SER A 74 1.62 14.63 -30.07
C SER A 74 1.55 14.13 -28.63
N THR A 75 0.67 13.16 -28.39
CA THR A 75 0.57 12.49 -27.08
C THR A 75 1.82 11.66 -26.77
N LEU A 76 2.61 11.28 -27.78
CA LEU A 76 3.91 10.64 -27.58
C LEU A 76 4.93 11.57 -26.91
N VAL A 77 4.89 12.88 -27.16
CA VAL A 77 5.83 13.83 -26.52
C VAL A 77 5.50 13.96 -25.04
N GLU A 78 4.23 14.20 -24.70
CA GLU A 78 3.74 14.27 -23.32
C GLU A 78 4.01 12.95 -22.57
N PHE A 79 3.79 11.81 -23.24
CA PHE A 79 4.12 10.50 -22.68
C PHE A 79 5.62 10.32 -22.45
N LYS A 80 6.49 10.76 -23.37
CA LYS A 80 7.95 10.69 -23.19
C LYS A 80 8.44 11.57 -22.05
N GLU A 81 7.85 12.75 -21.86
CA GLU A 81 8.13 13.59 -20.69
C GLU A 81 7.73 12.87 -19.40
N TRP A 82 6.50 12.35 -19.32
CA TRP A 82 6.07 11.55 -18.18
C TRP A 82 6.97 10.33 -17.95
N GLN A 83 7.33 9.60 -19.01
CA GLN A 83 8.23 8.44 -18.99
C GLN A 83 9.61 8.84 -18.46
N SER A 84 10.14 10.00 -18.86
CA SER A 84 11.44 10.49 -18.37
C SER A 84 11.44 10.83 -16.87
N ILE A 85 10.28 11.15 -16.31
CA ILE A 85 10.10 11.45 -14.89
C ILE A 85 9.90 10.16 -14.08
N TYR A 86 9.06 9.24 -14.57
CA TYR A 86 8.57 8.08 -13.79
C TYR A 86 9.21 6.73 -14.15
N LEU A 87 9.70 6.60 -15.38
CA LEU A 87 10.32 5.37 -15.91
C LEU A 87 11.80 5.61 -16.24
N LYS A 88 12.41 6.61 -15.62
CA LYS A 88 13.86 6.77 -15.65
C LYS A 88 14.45 5.47 -15.10
N ASP A 89 15.24 4.77 -15.93
CA ASP A 89 15.96 3.60 -15.45
C ASP A 89 16.70 4.00 -14.17
N PRO A 90 16.58 3.23 -13.08
CA PRO A 90 17.38 3.50 -11.90
C PRO A 90 18.84 3.52 -12.36
N ILE A 91 19.58 4.56 -11.96
CA ILE A 91 21.00 4.69 -12.34
C ILE A 91 21.64 3.34 -12.04
N GLN A 92 22.25 2.70 -13.05
CA GLN A 92 22.91 1.41 -12.88
C GLN A 92 23.93 1.53 -11.74
N GLY A 93 23.67 0.83 -10.63
CA GLY A 93 24.48 0.91 -9.40
C GLY A 93 23.94 1.83 -8.29
N ALA A 94 22.86 2.60 -8.52
CA ALA A 94 22.18 3.39 -7.48
C ALA A 94 20.94 2.66 -6.95
N ILE A 95 21.16 1.54 -6.26
CA ILE A 95 20.33 1.23 -5.08
C ILE A 95 20.55 2.43 -4.16
N ALA A 96 19.54 3.21 -3.74
CA ALA A 96 19.73 4.44 -2.93
C ALA A 96 20.80 4.24 -1.84
N PRO A 97 22.09 4.51 -2.15
CA PRO A 97 23.15 3.84 -1.44
C PRO A 97 23.44 4.73 -0.25
N TRP A 98 23.58 4.12 0.91
CA TRP A 98 24.02 4.85 2.09
C TRP A 98 25.33 5.57 1.78
N THR A 99 25.26 6.89 1.69
CA THR A 99 26.43 7.75 1.47
C THR A 99 27.38 7.65 2.66
N LYS A 100 28.65 8.01 2.47
CA LYS A 100 29.61 8.04 3.59
C LYS A 100 29.12 8.95 4.73
N ALA A 101 28.48 10.07 4.38
CA ALA A 101 27.91 11.01 5.34
C ALA A 101 26.70 10.41 6.10
N GLU A 102 25.76 9.76 5.41
CA GLU A 102 24.62 9.10 6.07
C GLU A 102 25.08 7.97 7.01
N LYS A 103 26.08 7.18 6.60
CA LYS A 103 26.66 6.14 7.48
C LYS A 103 27.31 6.74 8.72
N ALA A 104 28.07 7.83 8.55
CA ALA A 104 28.71 8.53 9.67
C ALA A 104 27.66 9.12 10.63
N TYR A 105 26.61 9.76 10.08
CA TYR A 105 25.51 10.31 10.87
C TYR A 105 24.78 9.21 11.66
N TYR A 106 24.38 8.11 11.02
CA TYR A 106 23.72 7.00 11.71
C TYR A 106 24.59 6.40 12.82
N LYS A 107 25.89 6.20 12.57
CA LYS A 107 26.84 5.72 13.58
C LYS A 107 27.05 6.73 14.72
N SER A 108 26.80 8.01 14.51
CA SER A 108 26.90 9.04 15.55
C SER A 108 25.75 9.00 16.57
N LEU A 109 24.61 8.41 16.19
CA LEU A 109 23.43 8.25 17.05
C LEU A 109 23.76 7.33 18.24
N LYS A 110 23.40 7.79 19.44
CA LYS A 110 23.86 7.26 20.73
C LYS A 110 22.88 6.30 21.39
N THR A 111 21.64 6.27 20.92
CA THR A 111 20.60 5.42 21.50
C THR A 111 19.93 4.56 20.44
N LYS A 112 19.42 3.40 20.88
CA LYS A 112 18.58 2.53 20.05
C LYS A 112 17.39 3.29 19.46
N ARG A 113 16.76 4.16 20.25
CA ARG A 113 15.63 4.99 19.83
C ARG A 113 15.99 5.93 18.69
N GLU A 114 17.12 6.64 18.79
CA GLU A 114 17.56 7.56 17.73
C GLU A 114 17.80 6.82 16.42
N ARG A 115 18.47 5.65 16.48
CA ARG A 115 18.70 4.79 15.31
C ARG A 115 17.41 4.26 14.72
N TYR A 116 16.48 3.80 15.57
CA TYR A 116 15.14 3.40 15.15
C TYR A 116 14.43 4.52 14.40
N LYS A 117 14.31 5.69 15.03
CA LYS A 117 13.64 6.86 14.46
C LYS A 117 14.26 7.23 13.12
N TYR A 118 15.58 7.21 13.01
CA TYR A 118 16.26 7.46 11.75
C TYR A 118 15.90 6.45 10.65
N LEU A 119 15.95 5.14 10.95
CA LEU A 119 15.59 4.10 9.97
C LEU A 119 14.12 4.21 9.55
N ALA A 120 13.22 4.46 10.50
CA ALA A 120 11.81 4.67 10.24
C ALA A 120 11.56 5.90 9.34
N ILE A 121 12.24 7.03 9.59
CA ILE A 121 12.15 8.21 8.72
C ILE A 121 12.73 7.91 7.33
N ARG A 122 13.92 7.29 7.28
CA ARG A 122 14.63 6.93 6.05
C ARG A 122 13.84 5.96 5.17
N SER A 123 13.04 5.08 5.76
CA SER A 123 12.19 4.13 5.02
C SER A 123 11.15 4.81 4.13
N GLY A 124 10.82 6.08 4.41
CA GLY A 124 9.74 6.82 3.73
C GLY A 124 8.33 6.39 4.13
N LEU A 125 8.17 5.44 5.05
CA LEU A 125 6.87 4.95 5.51
C LEU A 125 6.14 6.00 6.36
N ARG A 126 4.87 6.23 6.06
CA ARG A 126 3.95 7.11 6.80
C ARG A 126 2.64 6.38 7.00
N SER A 127 2.04 6.45 8.18
CA SER A 127 0.69 5.91 8.39
C SER A 127 -0.34 6.64 7.52
N VAL A 128 -1.38 5.93 7.10
CA VAL A 128 -2.55 6.51 6.42
C VAL A 128 -3.79 6.55 7.31
N VAL A 129 -3.71 5.97 8.51
CA VAL A 129 -4.84 5.87 9.46
C VAL A 129 -4.73 6.91 10.57
N ILE A 130 -3.54 7.43 10.84
CA ILE A 130 -3.28 8.49 11.81
C ILE A 130 -2.03 9.27 11.43
N ASP A 131 -2.05 10.59 11.62
CA ASP A 131 -0.86 11.41 11.46
C ASP A 131 0.07 11.24 12.65
N ILE A 132 1.25 10.65 12.41
CA ILE A 132 2.26 10.42 13.45
C ILE A 132 3.41 11.42 13.25
N PRO A 133 3.60 12.40 14.15
CA PRO A 133 4.74 13.30 14.09
C PRO A 133 6.04 12.52 14.35
N TYR A 134 7.17 12.95 13.77
CA TYR A 134 8.44 12.24 13.94
C TYR A 134 8.89 12.14 15.40
N ASP A 135 8.47 13.05 16.27
CA ASP A 135 8.82 13.00 17.69
C ASP A 135 8.10 11.89 18.44
N ALA A 136 6.95 11.43 17.93
CA ALA A 136 6.26 10.23 18.39
C ALA A 136 6.91 8.93 17.88
N TYR A 137 7.81 8.96 16.90
CA TYR A 137 8.45 7.74 16.39
C TYR A 137 9.33 7.11 17.46
N ALA A 138 9.11 5.82 17.73
CA ALA A 138 9.79 5.07 18.78
C ALA A 138 9.90 5.84 20.10
N ASN A 139 8.87 6.60 20.49
CA ASN A 139 8.78 7.39 21.71
C ASN A 139 8.63 6.55 22.99
N VAL A 140 9.28 5.38 23.03
CA VAL A 140 9.35 4.49 24.19
C VAL A 140 10.79 4.30 24.63
N ASP A 141 11.01 4.18 25.94
CA ASP A 141 12.29 3.81 26.53
C ASP A 141 12.56 2.30 26.40
N GLU A 142 13.71 1.83 26.86
CA GLU A 142 14.08 0.41 26.82
C GLU A 142 13.16 -0.48 27.67
N LYS A 143 12.37 0.10 28.58
CA LYS A 143 11.37 -0.59 29.40
C LYS A 143 9.97 -0.51 28.79
N GLY A 144 9.82 0.09 27.60
CA GLY A 144 8.56 0.24 26.89
C GLY A 144 7.68 1.40 27.40
N ARG A 145 8.22 2.30 28.24
CA ARG A 145 7.47 3.45 28.78
C ARG A 145 7.62 4.66 27.87
N LEU A 146 6.56 5.46 27.73
CA LEU A 146 6.62 6.66 26.91
C LEU A 146 7.67 7.65 27.44
N VAL A 147 8.48 8.20 26.54
CA VAL A 147 9.49 9.21 26.89
C VAL A 147 8.88 10.62 26.92
N ASN A 148 7.94 10.88 26.01
CA ASN A 148 7.11 12.08 26.01
C ASN A 148 5.63 11.67 26.07
N GLU A 149 4.91 12.13 27.09
CA GLU A 149 3.48 11.85 27.27
C GLU A 149 2.58 12.67 26.34
N ASP A 150 3.07 13.74 25.71
CA ASP A 150 2.30 14.57 24.77
C ASP A 150 1.71 13.75 23.60
N TYR A 151 2.34 12.62 23.27
CA TYR A 151 1.93 11.72 22.20
C TYR A 151 1.27 10.43 22.69
N ALA A 152 0.95 10.31 23.99
CA ALA A 152 0.35 9.11 24.55
C ALA A 152 -0.95 8.70 23.82
N TYR A 153 -1.76 9.69 23.45
CA TYR A 153 -3.00 9.46 22.70
C TYR A 153 -2.77 8.73 21.36
N ILE A 154 -1.64 8.96 20.68
CA ILE A 154 -1.31 8.28 19.41
C ILE A 154 -1.03 6.80 19.67
N TYR A 155 -0.30 6.51 20.75
CA TYR A 155 0.01 5.13 21.15
C TYR A 155 -1.25 4.37 21.55
N ASP A 156 -2.13 5.01 22.33
CA ASP A 156 -3.41 4.44 22.75
C ASP A 156 -4.35 4.22 21.55
N GLU A 157 -4.44 5.19 20.64
CA GLU A 157 -5.25 5.10 19.43
C GLU A 157 -4.77 3.95 18.53
N VAL A 158 -3.47 3.84 18.29
CA VAL A 158 -2.91 2.73 17.52
C VAL A 158 -3.14 1.40 18.23
N SER A 159 -2.86 1.32 19.53
CA SER A 159 -3.00 0.07 20.30
C SER A 159 -4.45 -0.44 20.33
N SER A 160 -5.42 0.46 20.53
CA SER A 160 -6.85 0.11 20.60
C SER A 160 -7.43 -0.39 19.28
N HIS A 161 -6.86 0.01 18.15
CA HIS A 161 -7.30 -0.41 16.82
C HIS A 161 -6.54 -1.61 16.26
N ARG A 162 -5.39 -1.98 16.84
CA ARG A 162 -4.69 -3.21 16.48
C ARG A 162 -5.56 -4.43 16.79
N GLY A 163 -5.61 -5.36 15.84
CA GLY A 163 -6.46 -6.56 15.95
C GLY A 163 -7.95 -6.30 15.74
N THR A 164 -8.39 -5.04 15.53
CA THR A 164 -9.76 -4.76 15.11
C THR A 164 -9.88 -5.02 13.59
N LEU A 165 -10.28 -6.24 13.24
CA LEU A 165 -10.37 -6.66 11.83
C LEU A 165 -11.58 -6.02 11.15
N LYS A 166 -11.38 -4.82 10.57
CA LYS A 166 -12.33 -4.22 9.61
C LYS A 166 -12.03 -4.65 8.16
N SER A 167 -10.75 -4.81 7.82
CA SER A 167 -10.24 -5.45 6.60
C SER A 167 -8.75 -5.74 6.74
N TYR A 168 -8.18 -6.62 5.90
CA TYR A 168 -6.72 -6.87 5.91
C TYR A 168 -5.90 -5.60 5.63
N SER A 169 -6.37 -4.74 4.71
CA SER A 169 -5.68 -3.48 4.40
C SER A 169 -5.68 -2.54 5.60
N PHE A 170 -6.81 -2.42 6.30
CA PHE A 170 -6.92 -1.56 7.47
C PHE A 170 -6.07 -2.08 8.63
N PHE A 171 -6.10 -3.39 8.89
CA PHE A 171 -5.25 -4.04 9.88
C PHE A 171 -3.76 -3.77 9.64
N ASN A 172 -3.30 -3.91 8.40
CA ASN A 172 -1.89 -3.70 8.07
C ASN A 172 -1.44 -2.26 8.28
N GLU A 173 -2.31 -1.27 8.09
CA GLU A 173 -1.97 0.14 8.32
C GLU A 173 -1.85 0.46 9.82
N TRP A 174 -2.63 -0.20 10.69
CA TRP A 174 -2.42 -0.12 12.14
C TRP A 174 -1.16 -0.86 12.58
N GLU A 175 -0.83 -2.01 11.99
CA GLU A 175 0.44 -2.70 12.24
C GLU A 175 1.63 -1.85 11.76
N LEU A 176 1.54 -1.19 10.62
CA LEU A 176 2.56 -0.25 10.16
C LEU A 176 2.70 0.94 11.13
N SER A 177 1.59 1.49 11.60
CA SER A 177 1.60 2.57 12.59
C SER A 177 2.31 2.13 13.87
N ALA A 178 2.00 0.92 14.35
CA ALA A 178 2.63 0.33 15.53
C ALA A 178 4.13 0.08 15.32
N LEU A 179 4.54 -0.35 14.12
CA LEU A 179 5.94 -0.45 13.73
C LEU A 179 6.62 0.92 13.83
N LEU A 180 6.07 1.99 13.25
CA LEU A 180 6.64 3.34 13.35
C LEU A 180 6.76 3.85 14.80
N LEU A 181 5.84 3.43 15.68
CA LEU A 181 5.84 3.77 17.10
C LEU A 181 6.79 2.93 17.96
N GLY A 182 7.51 1.95 17.39
CA GLY A 182 8.54 1.19 18.08
C GLY A 182 8.24 -0.30 18.24
N ASN A 183 7.07 -0.79 17.85
CA ASN A 183 6.74 -2.22 17.94
C ASN A 183 7.35 -3.00 16.76
N ILE A 184 8.57 -3.49 16.94
CA ILE A 184 9.31 -4.27 15.92
C ILE A 184 8.56 -5.52 15.47
N LYS A 185 7.72 -6.11 16.33
CA LYS A 185 6.95 -7.32 15.98
C LYS A 185 5.68 -7.02 15.20
N ALA A 186 5.30 -5.75 15.09
CA ALA A 186 4.18 -5.35 14.24
C ALA A 186 4.58 -5.54 12.77
N SER A 187 3.88 -6.44 12.08
CA SER A 187 4.24 -6.87 10.72
C SER A 187 3.06 -6.68 9.78
N PRO A 188 3.13 -5.70 8.86
CA PRO A 188 2.11 -5.56 7.82
C PRO A 188 2.20 -6.71 6.82
N THR A 189 1.08 -7.42 6.62
CA THR A 189 0.99 -8.66 5.82
C THR A 189 0.94 -8.43 4.30
N ALA A 190 1.23 -9.49 3.52
CA ALA A 190 1.39 -9.42 2.06
C ALA A 190 0.13 -9.34 1.19
N ALA A 191 -1.06 -9.48 1.79
CA ALA A 191 -2.28 -9.80 1.04
C ALA A 191 -3.11 -8.60 0.55
N VAL A 192 -2.56 -7.37 0.52
CA VAL A 192 -3.39 -6.14 0.50
C VAL A 192 -3.15 -5.16 -0.66
N GLY A 193 -2.49 -5.59 -1.74
CA GLY A 193 -2.43 -4.82 -2.99
C GLY A 193 -1.34 -3.73 -3.09
N PHE A 194 -0.76 -3.26 -1.97
CA PHE A 194 0.35 -2.28 -1.97
C PHE A 194 1.73 -2.94 -1.82
N LYS A 195 2.14 -3.69 -2.84
CA LYS A 195 3.34 -4.55 -2.81
C LYS A 195 4.63 -3.81 -2.42
N ALA A 196 4.87 -2.62 -2.98
CA ALA A 196 6.09 -1.84 -2.70
C ALA A 196 6.19 -1.40 -1.23
N ARG A 197 5.09 -0.92 -0.65
CA ARG A 197 5.01 -0.44 0.73
C ARG A 197 5.24 -1.56 1.74
N GLN A 198 4.68 -2.74 1.46
CA GLN A 198 4.91 -3.93 2.27
C GLN A 198 6.39 -4.33 2.26
N GLN A 199 7.05 -4.30 1.08
CA GLN A 199 8.49 -4.61 1.01
C GLN A 199 9.33 -3.58 1.75
N GLN A 200 8.98 -2.29 1.70
CA GLN A 200 9.63 -1.26 2.50
C GLN A 200 9.47 -1.53 4.01
N ALA A 201 8.28 -1.92 4.45
CA ALA A 201 8.02 -2.25 5.86
C ALA A 201 8.76 -3.51 6.32
N LEU A 202 8.80 -4.56 5.48
CA LEU A 202 9.57 -5.77 5.75
C LEU A 202 11.07 -5.47 5.84
N PHE A 203 11.58 -4.61 4.95
CA PHE A 203 12.96 -4.19 4.96
C PHE A 203 13.27 -3.38 6.23
N LEU A 204 12.42 -2.41 6.60
CA LEU A 204 12.55 -1.68 7.85
C LEU A 204 12.55 -2.62 9.06
N GLN A 205 11.60 -3.56 9.13
CA GLN A 205 11.50 -4.53 10.22
C GLN A 205 12.78 -5.37 10.35
N ALA A 206 13.36 -5.79 9.23
CA ALA A 206 14.66 -6.46 9.21
C ALA A 206 15.79 -5.53 9.68
N GLN A 207 15.84 -4.29 9.20
CA GLN A 207 16.83 -3.28 9.63
C GLN A 207 16.77 -3.00 11.13
N LEU A 208 15.59 -3.13 11.73
CA LEU A 208 15.37 -2.95 13.17
C LEU A 208 15.76 -4.18 14.02
N GLY A 209 16.28 -5.25 13.40
CA GLY A 209 16.78 -6.43 14.09
C GLY A 209 15.80 -7.58 14.23
N ASP A 210 14.73 -7.62 13.44
CA ASP A 210 13.85 -8.80 13.43
C ASP A 210 14.41 -9.91 12.54
N LYS A 211 14.83 -11.01 13.18
CA LYS A 211 15.44 -12.17 12.52
C LYS A 211 14.50 -12.86 11.53
N ASN A 212 13.21 -12.93 11.85
CA ASN A 212 12.20 -13.53 10.97
C ASN A 212 11.89 -12.64 9.76
N ALA A 213 11.87 -11.33 9.95
CA ALA A 213 11.75 -10.36 8.86
C ALA A 213 12.95 -10.45 7.92
N PHE A 214 14.16 -10.55 8.45
CA PHE A 214 15.37 -10.74 7.66
C PHE A 214 15.31 -12.03 6.83
N LYS A 215 14.89 -13.16 7.42
CA LYS A 215 14.65 -14.41 6.68
C LYS A 215 13.59 -14.23 5.59
N SER A 216 12.52 -13.50 5.90
CA SER A 216 11.40 -13.27 4.99
C SER A 216 11.79 -12.47 3.74
N LEU A 217 12.87 -11.67 3.79
CA LEU A 217 13.44 -11.04 2.58
C LEU A 217 13.90 -12.08 1.55
N GLY A 218 14.42 -13.21 1.99
CA GLY A 218 14.80 -14.33 1.12
C GLY A 218 13.58 -15.04 0.55
N LEU A 219 12.55 -15.23 1.38
CA LEU A 219 11.28 -15.83 0.96
C LEU A 219 10.55 -14.97 -0.07
N ALA A 220 10.59 -13.65 0.08
CA ALA A 220 9.93 -12.69 -0.81
C ALA A 220 10.40 -12.81 -2.27
N VAL A 221 11.66 -13.21 -2.50
CA VAL A 221 12.23 -13.35 -3.85
C VAL A 221 12.19 -14.78 -4.38
N LEU A 222 11.49 -15.72 -3.73
CA LEU A 222 11.38 -17.12 -4.16
C LEU A 222 10.01 -17.46 -4.77
N CYS A 223 10.03 -18.18 -5.89
CA CYS A 223 8.87 -18.87 -6.48
C CYS A 223 7.62 -17.96 -6.58
N SER A 224 6.43 -18.48 -6.23
CA SER A 224 5.15 -17.77 -6.25
C SER A 224 5.15 -16.49 -5.40
N ASN A 225 5.95 -16.41 -4.33
CA ASN A 225 6.02 -15.22 -3.48
C ASN A 225 6.63 -14.02 -4.21
N SER A 226 7.55 -14.25 -5.16
CA SER A 226 8.10 -13.17 -5.98
C SER A 226 7.01 -12.48 -6.82
N PHE A 227 6.04 -13.25 -7.33
CA PHE A 227 4.87 -12.70 -8.02
C PHE A 227 3.90 -11.97 -7.08
N LEU A 228 3.69 -12.48 -5.86
CA LEU A 228 2.87 -11.81 -4.84
C LEU A 228 3.48 -10.49 -4.39
N THR A 229 4.80 -10.42 -4.25
CA THR A 229 5.54 -9.23 -3.78
C THR A 229 5.97 -8.29 -4.90
N GLY A 230 5.81 -8.68 -6.17
CA GLY A 230 6.25 -7.90 -7.33
C GLY A 230 7.78 -7.87 -7.48
N GLN A 231 8.49 -8.82 -6.87
CA GLN A 231 9.94 -8.97 -6.95
C GLN A 231 10.33 -9.93 -8.07
N HIS A 232 11.56 -9.80 -8.57
CA HIS A 232 12.11 -10.79 -9.50
C HIS A 232 12.49 -12.07 -8.75
N TRP A 233 12.11 -13.23 -9.29
CA TRP A 233 12.50 -14.51 -8.72
C TRP A 233 14.03 -14.68 -8.78
N ASN A 234 14.67 -14.80 -7.62
CA ASN A 234 16.13 -14.92 -7.54
C ASN A 234 16.57 -15.92 -6.46
N LYS A 235 16.87 -17.15 -6.89
CA LYS A 235 17.32 -18.24 -5.99
C LYS A 235 18.68 -17.97 -5.34
N LEU A 236 19.62 -17.35 -6.07
CA LEU A 236 20.96 -17.05 -5.56
C LEU A 236 20.88 -16.01 -4.43
N ARG A 237 20.08 -14.95 -4.63
CA ARG A 237 19.84 -13.94 -3.60
C ARG A 237 19.14 -14.52 -2.39
N ALA A 238 18.13 -15.37 -2.59
CA ALA A 238 17.46 -16.05 -1.48
C ALA A 238 18.44 -16.91 -0.68
N LYS A 239 19.28 -17.71 -1.37
CA LYS A 239 20.31 -18.52 -0.72
C LYS A 239 21.29 -17.67 0.09
N MET A 240 21.77 -16.56 -0.48
CA MET A 240 22.64 -15.62 0.23
C MET A 240 21.97 -15.08 1.50
N ILE A 241 20.69 -14.67 1.43
CA ILE A 241 19.96 -14.18 2.61
C ILE A 241 19.81 -15.29 3.67
N TYR A 242 19.53 -16.53 3.25
CA TYR A 242 19.41 -17.65 4.18
C TYR A 242 20.74 -18.04 4.81
N ASP A 243 21.83 -18.08 4.04
CA ASP A 243 23.17 -18.36 4.58
C ASP A 243 23.57 -17.26 5.59
N LEU A 244 23.28 -15.98 5.29
CA LEU A 244 23.47 -14.89 6.24
C LEU A 244 22.60 -15.04 7.50
N HIS A 245 21.33 -15.40 7.34
CA HIS A 245 20.40 -15.62 8.44
C HIS A 245 20.81 -16.78 9.37
N ASP A 246 21.22 -17.90 8.78
CA ASP A 246 21.46 -19.15 9.50
C ASP A 246 22.84 -19.16 10.17
N TYR A 247 23.85 -18.58 9.52
CA TYR A 247 25.26 -18.70 9.98
C TYR A 247 25.88 -17.39 10.45
N HIS A 248 25.36 -16.23 10.04
CA HIS A 248 26.02 -14.94 10.27
C HIS A 248 25.16 -13.88 10.94
N TYR A 249 23.89 -14.15 11.23
CA TYR A 249 22.92 -13.12 11.62
C TYR A 249 23.39 -12.23 12.78
N GLU A 250 23.88 -12.85 13.86
CA GLU A 250 24.35 -12.10 15.03
C GLU A 250 25.56 -11.21 14.72
N SER A 251 26.43 -11.62 13.79
CA SER A 251 27.60 -10.84 13.38
C SER A 251 27.26 -9.63 12.49
N LEU A 252 26.05 -9.60 11.94
CA LEU A 252 25.57 -8.49 11.12
C LEU A 252 25.01 -7.35 11.97
N LEU A 253 24.57 -7.64 13.20
CA LEU A 253 23.93 -6.68 14.09
C LEU A 253 24.92 -5.64 14.61
N ASP A 254 24.48 -4.39 14.68
CA ASP A 254 25.19 -3.34 15.39
C ASP A 254 25.03 -3.47 16.92
N GLU A 255 25.67 -2.59 17.68
CA GLU A 255 25.64 -2.57 19.15
C GLU A 255 24.23 -2.44 19.76
N PHE A 256 23.23 -2.01 18.98
CA PHE A 256 21.83 -1.89 19.40
C PHE A 256 20.94 -3.02 18.87
N GLY A 257 21.54 -4.01 18.19
CA GLY A 257 20.83 -5.13 17.59
C GLY A 257 20.17 -4.79 16.25
N MET A 258 20.69 -3.83 15.47
CA MET A 258 20.10 -3.38 14.20
C MET A 258 20.98 -3.70 12.98
N LEU A 259 20.38 -3.75 11.79
CA LEU A 259 20.99 -4.05 10.48
C LEU A 259 20.87 -2.84 9.53
N PRO A 260 21.63 -1.75 9.72
CA PRO A 260 21.34 -0.47 9.08
C PRO A 260 21.58 -0.44 7.57
N PHE A 261 22.66 -1.04 7.05
CA PHE A 261 23.06 -0.96 5.64
C PHE A 261 23.70 -2.24 5.14
#